data_AF-A0A8T2IQH1-F1
#
_entry.id   AF-A0A8T2IQH1-F1
#
_cell.length_a   1.000
_cell.length_b   1.000
_cell.length_c   1.000
_cell.angle_alpha   90.00
_cell.angle_beta   90.00
_cell.angle_gamma   90.00
#
_symmetry.space_group_name_H-M   'P 1'
#
loop_
_entity.id
_entity.type
_entity.pdbx_description
1 polymer ?
#
loop_
_entity_poly.entity_id
_entity_poly.type
_entity_poly.pdbx_seq_one_letter_code
_entity_poly.pdbx_strand_id
1 'polypeptide(L)'
;MDCSKENTKPKGSLRQIRKPVVEKMRRDRINSSIKQLRVLLEKEFQRHQPNSKLEKADILEMTVNYLKQNQLQMNAVSFARKSHFHDYSQGYSRCLQETVQFISRSETQNSTNWKLLQKFNTTLLTDTDLPQSDQSLKHSNSNTAAVIWRPW
;
A
#
# COMPACT_ATOMS: atom_id res chain seq x y z
N MET A 1 -34.14 -69.34 -14.15
CA MET A 1 -32.78 -69.25 -14.69
C MET A 1 -32.55 -67.79 -15.08
N ASP A 2 -31.92 -67.00 -14.21
CA ASP A 2 -30.48 -66.67 -14.17
C ASP A 2 -30.13 -65.59 -15.22
N CYS A 3 -30.07 -64.31 -14.84
CA CYS A 3 -28.88 -63.57 -14.37
C CYS A 3 -27.78 -63.43 -15.43
N SER A 4 -27.58 -62.20 -15.93
CA SER A 4 -26.24 -61.61 -16.09
C SER A 4 -26.37 -60.10 -16.23
N LYS A 5 -26.12 -59.41 -15.11
CA LYS A 5 -25.83 -57.98 -15.04
C LYS A 5 -24.36 -57.80 -15.43
N GLU A 6 -24.08 -57.07 -16.51
CA GLU A 6 -22.77 -56.46 -16.69
C GLU A 6 -22.90 -54.95 -16.51
N ASN A 7 -22.60 -54.51 -15.28
CA ASN A 7 -22.56 -53.11 -14.90
C ASN A 7 -21.14 -52.59 -15.17
N THR A 8 -20.89 -52.10 -16.37
CA THR A 8 -19.68 -51.34 -16.69
C THR A 8 -19.77 -49.96 -16.05
N LYS A 9 -19.24 -49.87 -14.83
CA LYS A 9 -19.08 -48.66 -14.03
C LYS A 9 -18.33 -47.58 -14.83
N PRO A 10 -18.93 -46.41 -15.13
CA PRO A 10 -18.18 -45.35 -15.79
C PRO A 10 -17.15 -44.76 -14.82
N LYS A 11 -15.87 -44.85 -15.19
CA LYS A 11 -14.72 -44.19 -14.53
C LYS A 11 -14.76 -42.66 -14.72
N GLY A 12 -15.86 -42.00 -14.32
CA GLY A 12 -16.11 -40.58 -14.55
C GLY A 12 -16.30 -39.70 -13.30
N SER A 13 -16.41 -40.26 -12.09
CA SER A 13 -16.98 -39.52 -10.94
C SER A 13 -16.00 -38.72 -10.08
N LEU A 14 -14.70 -39.04 -10.05
CA LEU A 14 -13.77 -38.35 -9.12
C LEU A 14 -13.34 -36.95 -9.58
N ARG A 15 -13.29 -36.68 -10.90
CA ARG A 15 -12.99 -35.32 -11.42
C ARG A 15 -14.20 -34.39 -11.34
N GLN A 16 -15.42 -34.92 -11.39
CA GLN A 16 -16.66 -34.15 -11.26
C GLN A 16 -16.97 -33.76 -9.80
N ILE A 17 -16.56 -34.56 -8.80
CA ILE A 17 -16.83 -34.29 -7.37
C ILE A 17 -15.76 -33.38 -6.73
N ARG A 18 -14.53 -33.31 -7.26
CA ARG A 18 -13.48 -32.43 -6.73
C ARG A 18 -13.66 -30.96 -7.11
N LYS A 19 -14.15 -30.69 -8.33
CA LYS A 19 -14.49 -29.34 -8.81
C LYS A 19 -15.50 -28.58 -7.92
N PRO A 20 -16.61 -29.18 -7.44
CA PRO A 20 -17.58 -28.46 -6.61
C PRO A 20 -17.06 -28.10 -5.21
N VAL A 21 -16.12 -28.86 -4.64
CA VAL A 21 -15.52 -28.50 -3.34
C VAL A 21 -14.61 -27.29 -3.46
N VAL A 22 -13.71 -27.29 -4.46
CA VAL A 22 -12.79 -26.16 -4.72
C VAL A 22 -13.58 -24.88 -5.03
N GLU A 23 -14.61 -24.99 -5.88
CA GLU A 23 -15.44 -23.84 -6.22
C GLU A 23 -16.29 -23.36 -5.03
N LYS A 24 -16.76 -24.27 -4.15
CA LYS A 24 -17.38 -23.89 -2.88
C LYS A 24 -16.40 -23.09 -2.01
N MET A 25 -15.16 -23.57 -1.83
CA MET A 25 -14.14 -22.83 -1.08
C MET A 25 -13.83 -21.46 -1.69
N ARG A 26 -13.79 -21.35 -3.02
CA ARG A 26 -13.61 -20.07 -3.71
C ARG A 26 -14.75 -19.11 -3.40
N ARG A 27 -16.00 -19.57 -3.52
CA ARG A 27 -17.20 -18.78 -3.19
C ARG A 27 -17.23 -18.35 -1.73
N ASP A 28 -16.87 -19.24 -0.81
CA ASP A 28 -16.82 -18.96 0.62
C ASP A 28 -15.76 -17.89 0.92
N ARG A 29 -14.57 -18.00 0.30
CA ARG A 29 -13.52 -16.97 0.41
C ARG A 29 -14.02 -15.61 -0.10
N ILE A 30 -14.63 -15.55 -1.27
CA ILE A 30 -15.17 -14.31 -1.85
C ILE A 30 -16.23 -13.70 -0.91
N ASN A 31 -17.17 -14.51 -0.43
CA ASN A 31 -18.22 -14.03 0.47
C ASN A 31 -17.65 -13.57 1.82
N SER A 32 -16.61 -14.23 2.33
CA SER A 32 -15.90 -13.80 3.55
C SER A 32 -15.25 -12.44 3.34
N SER A 33 -14.53 -12.23 2.23
CA SER A 33 -13.92 -10.94 1.91
C SER A 33 -14.97 -9.83 1.78
N ILE A 34 -16.10 -10.07 1.12
CA ILE A 34 -17.19 -9.08 1.00
C ILE A 34 -17.76 -8.71 2.39
N LYS A 35 -17.94 -9.69 3.28
CA LYS A 35 -18.36 -9.42 4.67
C LYS A 35 -17.34 -8.59 5.44
N GLN A 36 -16.04 -8.87 5.27
CA GLN A 36 -14.97 -8.10 5.89
C GLN A 36 -14.96 -6.66 5.38
N LEU A 37 -15.12 -6.44 4.07
CA LEU A 37 -15.22 -5.10 3.49
C LEU A 37 -16.37 -4.29 4.11
N ARG A 38 -17.53 -4.93 4.30
CA ARG A 38 -18.67 -4.29 4.96
C ARG A 38 -18.31 -3.78 6.35
N VAL A 39 -17.67 -4.61 7.17
CA VAL A 39 -17.26 -4.25 8.54
C VAL A 39 -16.20 -3.15 8.55
N LEU A 40 -15.17 -3.27 7.71
CA LEU A 40 -14.06 -2.31 7.67
C LEU A 40 -14.51 -0.91 7.23
N LEU A 41 -15.49 -0.85 6.33
CA LEU A 41 -15.99 0.40 5.76
C LEU A 41 -17.37 0.80 6.32
N GLU A 42 -17.82 0.19 7.42
CA GLU A 42 -19.17 0.40 7.97
C GLU A 42 -19.50 1.89 8.17
N LYS A 43 -18.56 2.66 8.73
CA LYS A 43 -18.72 4.12 8.91
C LYS A 43 -18.90 4.85 7.58
N GLU A 44 -18.16 4.43 6.57
CA GLU A 44 -18.21 5.06 5.24
C GLU A 44 -19.53 4.72 4.53
N PHE A 45 -20.03 3.50 4.69
CA PHE A 45 -21.36 3.12 4.23
C PHE A 45 -22.47 3.91 4.93
N GLN A 46 -22.41 4.04 6.25
CA GLN A 46 -23.39 4.82 7.03
C GLN A 46 -23.41 6.29 6.64
N ARG A 47 -22.24 6.86 6.28
CA ARG A 47 -22.13 8.25 5.82
C ARG A 47 -22.85 8.50 4.49
N HIS A 48 -22.82 7.52 3.57
CA HIS A 48 -23.41 7.67 2.24
C HIS A 48 -24.86 7.17 2.15
N GLN A 49 -25.18 6.08 2.85
CA GLN A 49 -26.51 5.46 2.81
C GLN A 49 -26.92 4.97 4.21
N PRO A 50 -27.26 5.90 5.13
CA PRO A 50 -27.76 5.52 6.44
C PRO A 50 -29.10 4.77 6.26
N ASN A 51 -29.17 3.54 6.79
CA ASN A 51 -30.36 2.67 6.80
C ASN A 51 -30.66 1.89 5.50
N SER A 52 -29.78 1.89 4.50
CA SER A 52 -29.96 1.05 3.31
C SER A 52 -29.40 -0.36 3.51
N LYS A 53 -30.07 -1.35 2.91
CA LYS A 53 -29.54 -2.72 2.85
C LYS A 53 -28.46 -2.75 1.77
N LEU A 54 -27.19 -2.78 2.21
CA LEU A 54 -26.05 -2.86 1.29
C LEU A 54 -26.09 -4.13 0.44
N GLU A 55 -26.28 -3.97 -0.87
CA GLU A 55 -26.15 -5.06 -1.82
C GLU A 55 -24.66 -5.36 -2.09
N LYS A 56 -24.38 -6.54 -2.66
CA LYS A 56 -22.98 -6.92 -2.96
C LYS A 56 -22.34 -5.97 -3.98
N ALA A 57 -23.12 -5.45 -4.93
CA ALA A 57 -22.63 -4.48 -5.90
C ALA A 57 -22.24 -3.16 -5.22
N ASP A 58 -23.11 -2.63 -4.37
CA ASP A 58 -22.85 -1.39 -3.60
C ASP A 58 -21.61 -1.50 -2.73
N ILE A 59 -21.43 -2.64 -2.04
CA ILE A 59 -20.25 -2.89 -1.21
C ILE A 59 -18.98 -2.78 -2.05
N LEU A 60 -18.96 -3.40 -3.23
CA LEU A 60 -17.79 -3.41 -4.10
C LEU A 60 -17.54 -2.04 -4.72
N GLU A 61 -18.58 -1.37 -5.21
CA GLU A 61 -18.47 -0.04 -5.83
C GLU A 61 -17.95 1.00 -4.83
N MET A 62 -18.56 1.07 -3.65
CA MET A 62 -18.14 2.00 -2.61
C MET A 62 -16.71 1.72 -2.15
N THR A 63 -16.33 0.43 -2.01
CA THR A 63 -14.95 0.06 -1.66
C THR A 63 -13.95 0.58 -2.69
N VAL A 64 -14.24 0.43 -3.98
CA VAL A 64 -13.37 0.93 -5.05
C VAL A 64 -13.27 2.46 -4.99
N ASN A 65 -14.38 3.16 -4.81
CA ASN A 65 -14.40 4.61 -4.71
C ASN A 65 -13.62 5.10 -3.48
N TYR A 66 -13.80 4.44 -2.34
CA TYR A 66 -13.05 4.71 -1.11
C TYR A 66 -11.54 4.55 -1.32
N LEU A 67 -11.09 3.45 -1.94
CA LEU A 67 -9.68 3.21 -2.20
C LEU A 67 -9.07 4.23 -3.16
N LYS A 68 -9.81 4.61 -4.21
CA LYS A 68 -9.39 5.68 -5.14
C LYS A 68 -9.21 7.02 -4.41
N GLN A 69 -10.18 7.40 -3.57
CA GLN A 69 -10.10 8.63 -2.78
C GLN A 69 -8.92 8.58 -1.80
N ASN A 70 -8.71 7.45 -1.13
CA ASN A 70 -7.61 7.29 -0.19
C ASN A 70 -6.24 7.37 -0.89
N GLN A 71 -6.09 6.79 -2.09
CA GLN A 71 -4.86 6.91 -2.88
C GLN A 71 -4.54 8.38 -3.21
N LEU A 72 -5.56 9.15 -3.60
CA LEU A 72 -5.38 10.59 -3.87
C LEU A 72 -4.98 11.35 -2.61
N GLN A 73 -5.60 11.05 -1.46
CA GLN A 73 -5.24 11.67 -0.18
C GLN A 73 -3.81 11.33 0.26
N MET A 74 -3.40 10.07 0.16
CA MET A 74 -2.03 9.65 0.51
C MET A 74 -0.98 10.33 -0.37
N ASN A 75 -1.28 10.50 -1.67
CA ASN A 75 -0.41 11.24 -2.58
C ASN A 75 -0.33 12.73 -2.21
N ALA A 76 -1.46 13.36 -1.87
CA ALA A 76 -1.50 14.75 -1.43
C ALA A 76 -0.70 14.96 -0.11
N VAL A 77 -0.87 14.08 0.88
CA VAL A 77 -0.10 14.13 2.14
C VAL A 77 1.40 13.93 1.88
N SER A 78 1.76 13.05 0.95
CA SER A 78 3.16 12.83 0.58
C SER A 78 3.75 14.02 -0.15
N PHE A 79 2.98 14.70 -1.01
CA PHE A 79 3.38 15.94 -1.67
C PHE A 79 3.54 17.09 -0.67
N ALA A 80 2.59 17.27 0.26
CA ALA A 80 2.66 18.28 1.30
C ALA A 80 3.89 18.08 2.22
N ARG A 81 4.21 16.83 2.60
CA ARG A 81 5.44 16.54 3.36
C ARG A 81 6.70 16.91 2.58
N LYS A 82 6.75 16.62 1.28
CA LYS A 82 7.87 17.00 0.41
C LYS A 82 7.98 18.52 0.24
N SER A 83 6.86 19.23 0.13
CA SER A 83 6.87 20.70 0.02
C SER A 83 7.37 21.33 1.32
N HIS A 84 6.89 20.87 2.49
CA HIS A 84 7.38 21.36 3.78
C HIS A 84 8.87 21.10 3.97
N PHE A 85 9.37 19.94 3.55
CA PHE A 85 10.80 19.64 3.58
C PHE A 85 11.59 20.57 2.66
N HIS A 86 11.09 20.81 1.45
CA HIS A 86 11.71 21.73 0.50
C HIS A 86 11.79 23.17 1.06
N ASP A 87 10.68 23.68 1.60
CA ASP A 87 10.61 25.02 2.19
C ASP A 87 11.56 25.17 3.38
N TYR A 88 11.63 24.15 4.26
CA TYR A 88 12.60 24.12 5.35
C TYR A 88 14.04 24.10 4.83
N SER A 89 14.37 23.23 3.88
CA SER A 89 15.72 23.12 3.31
C SER A 89 16.17 24.42 2.65
N GLN A 90 15.24 25.13 2.01
CA GLN A 90 15.50 26.42 1.37
C GLN A 90 15.75 27.51 2.42
N GLY A 91 14.89 27.60 3.44
CA GLY A 91 15.07 28.56 4.54
C GLY A 91 16.37 28.31 5.31
N TYR A 92 16.69 27.03 5.55
CA TYR A 92 17.94 26.62 6.18
C TYR A 92 19.16 27.01 5.34
N SER A 93 19.15 26.72 4.03
CA SER A 93 20.24 27.07 3.11
C SER A 93 20.49 28.59 3.07
N ARG A 94 19.43 29.40 3.04
CA ARG A 94 19.54 30.86 3.11
C ARG A 94 20.18 31.31 4.42
N CYS A 95 19.69 30.80 5.55
CA CYS A 95 20.25 31.13 6.87
C CYS A 95 21.75 30.76 6.97
N LEU A 96 22.14 29.61 6.43
CA LEU A 96 23.54 29.19 6.37
C LEU A 96 24.37 30.14 5.51
N GLN A 97 23.88 30.50 4.33
CA GLN A 97 24.57 31.43 3.44
C GLN A 97 24.79 32.80 4.11
N GLU A 98 23.77 33.33 4.77
CA GLU A 98 23.86 34.59 5.52
C GLU A 98 24.85 34.49 6.68
N THR A 99 24.82 33.38 7.42
CA THR A 99 25.75 33.12 8.53
C THR A 99 27.20 33.07 8.05
N VAL A 100 27.47 32.37 6.95
CA VAL A 100 28.80 32.31 6.31
C VAL A 100 29.24 33.71 5.89
N GLN A 101 28.37 34.48 5.22
CA GLN A 101 28.68 35.85 4.80
C GLN A 101 28.97 36.77 5.97
N PHE A 102 28.21 36.67 7.07
CA PHE A 102 28.42 37.44 8.28
C PHE A 102 29.79 37.13 8.91
N ILE A 103 30.12 35.86 9.06
CA ILE A 103 31.41 35.42 9.60
C ILE A 103 32.57 35.90 8.72
N SER A 104 32.45 35.79 7.39
CA SER A 104 33.47 36.24 6.45
C SER A 104 33.70 37.76 6.45
N ARG A 105 32.68 38.54 6.81
CA ARG A 105 32.78 40.00 6.95
C ARG A 105 33.30 40.43 8.33
N SER A 106 33.20 39.56 9.33
CA SER A 106 33.67 39.83 10.69
C SER A 106 35.16 39.51 10.82
N GLU A 107 35.97 40.48 11.27
CA GLU A 107 37.43 40.30 11.50
C GLU A 107 37.76 39.45 12.74
N THR A 108 36.76 39.15 13.58
CA THR A 108 36.94 38.32 14.79
C THR A 108 36.91 36.83 14.42
N GLN A 109 38.03 36.32 13.93
CA GLN A 109 38.24 34.90 13.62
C GLN A 109 38.42 34.12 14.93
N ASN A 110 37.29 33.68 15.51
CA ASN A 110 37.27 32.90 16.74
C ASN A 110 36.88 31.44 16.44
N SER A 111 37.50 30.51 17.19
CA SER A 111 37.21 29.06 17.19
C SER A 111 35.70 28.73 17.28
N THR A 112 34.90 29.64 17.84
CA THR A 112 33.43 29.55 17.93
C THR A 112 32.72 29.59 16.58
N ASN A 113 33.20 30.39 15.62
CA ASN A 113 32.59 30.54 14.29
C ASN A 113 32.76 29.26 13.47
N TRP A 114 33.94 28.63 13.54
CA TRP A 114 34.19 27.31 12.94
C TRP A 114 33.29 26.22 13.54
N LYS A 115 33.16 26.18 14.88
CA LYS A 115 32.29 25.21 15.57
C LYS A 115 30.81 25.40 15.19
N LEU A 116 30.39 26.65 14.98
CA LEU A 116 29.05 26.97 14.52
C LEU A 116 28.83 26.44 13.09
N LEU A 117 29.72 26.73 12.15
CA LEU A 117 29.64 26.24 10.77
C LEU A 117 29.70 24.71 10.69
N GLN A 118 30.46 24.04 11.56
CA GLN A 118 30.50 22.58 11.63
C GLN A 118 29.15 21.99 12.05
N LYS A 119 28.51 22.60 13.07
CA LYS A 119 27.15 22.21 13.49
C LYS A 119 26.14 22.36 12.35
N PHE A 120 26.17 23.49 11.64
CA PHE A 120 25.27 23.72 10.50
C PHE A 120 25.50 22.71 9.35
N ASN A 121 26.73 22.29 9.08
CA ASN A 121 27.00 21.27 8.07
C ASN A 121 26.56 19.86 8.54
N THR A 122 26.65 19.58 9.85
CA THR A 122 26.22 18.30 10.41
C THR A 122 24.71 18.13 10.35
N THR A 123 23.94 19.18 10.66
CA THR A 123 22.47 19.15 10.57
C THR A 123 21.96 18.87 9.14
N LEU A 124 22.68 19.30 8.09
CA LEU A 124 22.32 18.92 6.72
C LEU A 124 22.57 17.45 6.38
N LEU A 125 23.52 16.80 7.06
CA LEU A 125 23.87 15.40 6.82
C LEU A 125 22.96 14.44 7.62
N THR A 126 22.41 14.89 8.74
CA THR A 126 21.55 14.07 9.62
C THR A 126 20.09 14.02 9.19
N ASP A 127 19.59 14.99 8.42
CA ASP A 127 18.18 15.04 7.97
C ASP A 127 17.94 14.32 6.62
N THR A 128 18.94 13.62 6.09
CA THR A 128 18.81 12.68 4.96
C THR A 128 18.24 11.32 5.35
N ASP A 129 17.77 11.12 6.59
CA ASP A 129 17.06 9.91 7.00
C ASP A 129 15.60 9.94 6.52
N LEU A 130 15.46 9.62 5.23
CA LEU A 130 14.29 8.91 4.75
C LEU A 130 14.13 7.65 5.61
N PRO A 131 12.97 7.35 6.21
CA PRO A 131 12.69 6.00 6.66
C PRO A 131 12.55 5.15 5.39
N GLN A 132 13.67 4.62 4.91
CA GLN A 132 13.70 3.54 3.95
C GLN A 132 13.06 2.36 4.66
N SER A 133 11.80 2.09 4.32
CA SER A 133 11.15 0.84 4.67
C SER A 133 12.03 -0.29 4.16
N ASP A 134 12.69 -0.97 5.08
CA ASP A 134 13.48 -2.15 4.81
C ASP A 134 12.52 -3.27 4.35
N GLN A 135 12.39 -3.42 3.04
CA GLN A 135 11.86 -4.63 2.43
C GLN A 135 12.98 -5.29 1.64
N SER A 136 13.87 -5.96 2.38
CA SER A 136 14.70 -7.02 1.83
C SER A 136 13.81 -8.18 1.37
N LEU A 137 13.33 -8.13 0.12
CA LEU A 137 12.85 -9.30 -0.61
C LEU A 137 13.98 -9.80 -1.51
N LYS A 138 14.87 -10.63 -0.93
CA LYS A 138 15.79 -11.47 -1.69
C LYS A 138 15.00 -12.65 -2.29
N HIS A 139 14.87 -12.60 -3.61
CA HIS A 139 14.81 -13.70 -4.56
C HIS A 139 13.96 -14.94 -4.23
N SER A 140 12.87 -15.10 -4.98
CA SER A 140 12.67 -16.36 -5.72
C SER A 140 12.39 -16.01 -7.17
N ASN A 141 13.41 -16.26 -8.00
CA ASN A 141 13.28 -16.27 -9.44
C ASN A 141 12.46 -17.51 -9.81
N SER A 142 11.20 -17.31 -10.17
CA SER A 142 10.47 -18.27 -10.98
C SER A 142 9.75 -17.53 -12.07
N ASN A 143 10.37 -17.55 -13.25
CA ASN A 143 9.69 -17.58 -14.53
C ASN A 143 8.36 -18.33 -14.41
N THR A 144 7.26 -17.59 -14.33
CA THR A 144 5.96 -18.10 -14.75
C THR A 144 5.37 -17.03 -15.63
N ALA A 145 5.61 -17.23 -16.93
CA ALA A 145 4.85 -16.64 -18.01
C ALA A 145 3.40 -16.39 -17.57
N ALA A 146 2.92 -15.18 -17.86
CA ALA A 146 1.51 -14.79 -17.92
C ALA A 146 0.58 -15.90 -17.44
N VAL A 147 0.26 -15.90 -16.15
CA VAL A 147 -0.85 -16.69 -15.62
C VAL A 147 -2.09 -16.01 -16.19
N ILE A 148 -2.37 -16.36 -17.45
CA ILE A 148 -3.62 -16.15 -18.16
C ILE A 148 -4.69 -16.50 -17.14
N TRP A 149 -5.45 -15.48 -16.75
CA TRP A 149 -6.72 -15.69 -16.09
C TRP A 149 -7.48 -16.74 -16.88
N ARG A 150 -7.53 -17.98 -16.37
CA ARG A 150 -8.34 -19.03 -16.93
C ARG A 150 -9.65 -19.02 -16.15
N PRO A 151 -10.78 -18.68 -16.79
CA PRO A 151 -12.08 -18.89 -16.19
C PRO A 151 -12.21 -20.37 -15.85
N TRP A 152 -12.73 -20.66 -14.66
CA TRP A 152 -13.19 -22.01 -14.32
C TRP A 152 -14.53 -22.31 -14.99
#